data_AF-A0A6J6XU14-F1
#
_entry.id   AF-A0A6J6XU14-F1
#
_cell.length_a   1.000
_cell.length_b   1.000
_cell.length_c   1.000
_cell.angle_alpha   90.00
_cell.angle_beta   90.00
_cell.angle_gamma   90.00
#
_symmetry.space_group_name_H-M   'P 1'
#
loop_
_entity.id
_entity.type
_entity.pdbx_description
1 polymer ?
#
loop_
_entity_poly.entity_id
_entity_poly.type
_entity_poly.pdbx_seq_one_letter_code
_entity_poly.pdbx_strand_id
1 'polypeptide(L)'
;MTDQMFRLPVIRMAEAQAAQGREAWMYWFTWASPAFGGILKSAHALEIPFVFDNLDAFEMLIGTGDDLQGLVDLMQPAWIRFAHEGNPGWDAYTEETRSTMRFDSTDAGVINDPLGSEREMWAGRA
;
A
#
# COMPACT_ATOMS: atom_id res chain seq x y z
N MET A 1 -15.96 -7.13 2.42
CA MET A 1 -15.83 -6.24 1.24
C MET A 1 -14.36 -5.95 0.94
N THR A 2 -13.63 -5.20 1.78
CA THR A 2 -12.20 -4.85 1.56
C THR A 2 -11.31 -6.04 1.19
N ASP A 3 -11.37 -7.12 1.98
CA ASP A 3 -10.55 -8.31 1.74
C ASP A 3 -10.89 -9.03 0.43
N GLN A 4 -12.17 -9.21 0.16
CA GLN A 4 -12.63 -9.92 -1.04
C GLN A 4 -12.42 -9.13 -2.33
N MET A 5 -12.56 -7.81 -2.30
CA MET A 5 -12.47 -6.97 -3.51
C MET A 5 -11.06 -6.51 -3.83
N PHE A 6 -10.21 -6.28 -2.81
CA PHE A 6 -8.91 -5.64 -3.00
C PHE A 6 -7.75 -6.48 -2.44
N ARG A 7 -7.72 -6.71 -1.11
CA ARG A 7 -6.52 -7.24 -0.44
C ARG A 7 -6.18 -8.66 -0.88
N LEU A 8 -7.12 -9.60 -0.85
CA LEU A 8 -6.83 -11.00 -1.18
C LEU A 8 -6.55 -11.20 -2.68
N PRO A 9 -7.29 -10.58 -3.63
CA PRO A 9 -6.95 -10.69 -5.05
C PRO A 9 -5.53 -10.19 -5.36
N VAL A 10 -5.08 -9.07 -4.76
CA VAL A 10 -3.74 -8.55 -5.04
C VAL A 10 -2.64 -9.41 -4.42
N ILE A 11 -2.87 -9.99 -3.23
CA ILE A 11 -1.97 -11.00 -2.64
C ILE A 11 -1.83 -12.20 -3.58
N ARG A 12 -2.94 -12.77 -4.05
CA ARG A 12 -2.93 -13.92 -4.99
C ARG A 12 -2.20 -13.59 -6.28
N MET A 13 -2.29 -12.35 -6.76
CA MET A 13 -1.54 -11.89 -7.94
C MET A 13 -0.03 -11.87 -7.67
N ALA A 14 0.41 -11.36 -6.50
CA ALA A 14 1.82 -11.35 -6.12
C ALA A 14 2.36 -12.79 -5.93
N GLU A 15 1.60 -13.68 -5.31
CA GLU A 15 1.92 -15.11 -5.18
C GLU A 15 2.07 -15.76 -6.56
N ALA A 16 1.14 -15.50 -7.49
CA ALA A 16 1.21 -16.03 -8.84
C ALA A 16 2.44 -15.54 -9.61
N GLN A 17 2.88 -14.29 -9.42
CA GLN A 17 4.12 -13.79 -10.01
C GLN A 17 5.35 -14.49 -9.41
N ALA A 18 5.42 -14.59 -8.08
CA ALA A 18 6.52 -15.26 -7.37
C ALA A 18 6.65 -16.74 -7.77
N ALA A 19 5.53 -17.47 -7.90
CA ALA A 19 5.50 -18.86 -8.34
C ALA A 19 6.04 -19.06 -9.77
N GLN A 20 6.04 -18.00 -10.59
CA GLN A 20 6.61 -18.00 -11.94
C GLN A 20 8.07 -17.49 -11.96
N GLY A 21 8.69 -17.31 -10.80
CA GLY A 21 10.05 -16.77 -10.67
C GLY A 21 10.15 -15.29 -11.08
N ARG A 22 9.05 -14.54 -11.06
CA ARG A 22 9.03 -13.10 -11.33
C ARG A 22 8.98 -12.33 -10.03
N GLU A 23 9.66 -11.19 -10.02
CA GLU A 23 9.62 -10.28 -8.88
C GLU A 23 8.31 -9.48 -8.91
N ALA A 24 7.76 -9.28 -7.71
CA ALA A 24 6.62 -8.40 -7.46
C ALA A 24 6.89 -7.64 -6.17
N TRP A 25 6.35 -6.43 -6.04
CA TRP A 25 6.48 -5.61 -4.84
C TRP A 25 5.09 -5.25 -4.34
N MET A 26 4.85 -5.45 -3.05
CA MET A 26 3.61 -5.06 -2.41
C MET A 26 3.83 -3.84 -1.50
N TYR A 27 2.83 -2.96 -1.46
CA TYR A 27 2.73 -1.92 -0.45
C TYR A 27 1.34 -1.91 0.19
N TRP A 28 1.24 -1.33 1.38
CA TRP A 28 0.01 -1.10 2.11
C TRP A 28 -0.06 0.35 2.59
N PHE A 29 -0.97 1.12 2.01
CA PHE A 29 -1.24 2.49 2.45
C PHE A 29 -2.14 2.48 3.68
N THR A 30 -1.61 2.94 4.82
CA THR A 30 -2.29 2.89 6.13
C THR A 30 -2.53 4.26 6.75
N TRP A 31 -2.03 5.33 6.13
CA TRP A 31 -2.36 6.68 6.55
C TRP A 31 -3.88 6.89 6.53
N ALA A 32 -4.41 7.49 7.58
CA ALA A 32 -5.85 7.64 7.79
C ALA A 32 -6.28 9.08 7.52
N SER A 33 -7.23 9.25 6.59
CA SER A 33 -7.84 10.54 6.28
C SER A 33 -8.47 11.18 7.53
N PRO A 34 -8.24 12.48 7.79
CA PRO A 34 -8.97 13.22 8.83
C PRO A 34 -10.39 13.63 8.37
N ALA A 35 -10.71 13.50 7.07
CA ALA A 35 -11.97 13.95 6.51
C ALA A 35 -13.17 13.25 7.16
N PHE A 36 -14.28 13.97 7.25
CA PHE A 36 -15.52 13.50 7.88
C PHE A 36 -15.31 12.94 9.30
N GLY A 37 -14.42 13.57 10.08
CA GLY A 37 -14.11 13.15 11.45
C GLY A 37 -13.36 11.81 11.52
N GLY A 38 -12.59 11.46 10.48
CA GLY A 38 -11.77 10.26 10.46
C GLY A 38 -12.50 8.97 10.07
N ILE A 39 -13.78 9.04 9.70
CA ILE A 39 -14.58 7.84 9.40
C ILE A 39 -14.09 7.11 8.14
N LEU A 40 -13.46 7.82 7.21
CA LEU A 40 -12.95 7.25 5.96
C LEU A 40 -11.74 6.32 6.18
N LYS A 41 -10.93 6.57 7.21
CA LYS A 41 -9.65 5.88 7.42
C LYS A 41 -8.80 5.94 6.14
N SER A 42 -8.10 4.85 5.80
CA SER A 42 -7.37 4.67 4.54
C SER A 42 -8.32 4.19 3.43
N ALA A 43 -9.23 5.08 3.00
CA ALA A 43 -10.23 4.73 2.00
C ALA A 43 -9.62 4.33 0.65
N HIS A 44 -10.42 3.67 -0.20
CA HIS A 44 -10.00 3.26 -1.53
C HIS A 44 -9.51 4.47 -2.36
N ALA A 45 -8.39 4.30 -3.06
CA ALA A 45 -7.75 5.28 -3.94
C ALA A 45 -7.22 6.55 -3.25
N LEU A 46 -7.19 6.58 -1.91
CA LEU A 46 -6.74 7.74 -1.13
C LEU A 46 -5.23 7.99 -1.27
N GLU A 47 -4.45 7.01 -1.71
CA GLU A 47 -3.01 7.12 -1.90
C GLU A 47 -2.62 7.85 -3.19
N ILE A 48 -3.54 7.94 -4.16
CA ILE A 48 -3.28 8.54 -5.48
C ILE A 48 -2.65 9.94 -5.39
N PRO A 49 -3.18 10.92 -4.63
CA PRO A 49 -2.56 12.25 -4.55
C PRO A 49 -1.11 12.21 -4.04
N PHE A 50 -0.75 11.22 -3.21
CA PHE A 50 0.60 11.07 -2.68
C PHE A 50 1.58 10.47 -3.71
N VAL A 51 1.10 9.57 -4.57
CA VAL A 51 1.90 9.05 -5.69
C VAL A 51 2.28 10.16 -6.66
N PHE A 52 1.35 11.06 -6.95
CA PHE A 52 1.50 12.06 -8.00
C PHE A 52 1.97 13.44 -7.50
N ASP A 53 2.16 13.62 -6.19
CA ASP A 53 2.39 14.94 -5.58
C ASP A 53 1.39 15.99 -6.08
N ASN A 54 0.10 15.65 -5.94
CA ASN A 54 -1.02 16.48 -6.37
C ASN A 54 -2.04 16.61 -5.24
N LEU A 55 -1.54 16.99 -4.06
CA LEU A 55 -2.30 17.05 -2.80
C LEU A 55 -3.49 18.03 -2.89
N ASP A 56 -3.27 19.20 -3.49
CA ASP A 56 -4.25 20.29 -3.61
C ASP A 56 -5.55 19.85 -4.31
N ALA A 57 -5.46 18.90 -5.25
CA ALA A 57 -6.64 18.39 -5.97
C ALA A 57 -7.56 17.52 -5.11
N PHE A 58 -7.13 17.11 -3.91
CA PHE A 58 -7.80 16.12 -3.06
C PHE A 58 -7.99 16.58 -1.61
N GLU A 59 -7.83 17.87 -1.29
CA GLU A 59 -7.93 18.43 0.07
C GLU A 59 -9.21 18.01 0.82
N MET A 60 -10.35 17.85 0.12
CA MET A 60 -11.59 17.38 0.77
C MET A 60 -11.48 15.99 1.39
N LEU A 61 -10.57 15.15 0.89
CA LEU A 61 -10.34 13.79 1.37
C LEU A 61 -9.08 13.68 2.23
N ILE A 62 -8.04 14.47 1.98
CA ILE A 62 -6.76 14.34 2.71
C ILE A 62 -6.53 15.46 3.74
N GLY A 63 -7.36 16.51 3.73
CA GLY A 63 -7.14 17.71 4.53
C GLY A 63 -5.94 18.51 4.03
N THR A 64 -5.38 19.34 4.90
CA THR A 64 -4.25 20.23 4.63
C THR A 64 -3.18 20.09 5.72
N GLY A 65 -2.99 18.87 6.22
CA GLY A 65 -2.07 18.59 7.33
C GLY A 65 -0.59 18.72 6.92
N ASP A 66 0.26 19.07 7.88
CA ASP A 66 1.71 19.23 7.65
C ASP A 66 2.41 17.88 7.37
N ASP A 67 1.75 16.76 7.66
CA ASP A 67 2.27 15.40 7.48
C ASP A 67 2.13 14.88 6.04
N LEU A 68 1.36 15.57 5.18
CA LEU A 68 1.05 15.11 3.84
C LEU A 68 2.28 15.06 2.93
N GLN A 69 3.13 16.10 2.96
CA GLN A 69 4.32 16.16 2.13
C GLN A 69 5.34 15.09 2.54
N GLY A 70 5.48 14.81 3.84
CA GLY A 70 6.36 13.73 4.31
C GLY A 70 5.97 12.37 3.74
N LEU A 71 4.67 12.13 3.53
CA LEU A 71 4.19 10.91 2.90
C LEU A 71 4.42 10.89 1.38
N VAL A 72 4.33 12.03 0.70
CA VAL A 72 4.74 12.18 -0.71
C VAL A 72 6.22 11.83 -0.86
N ASP A 73 7.07 12.38 0.01
CA ASP A 73 8.52 12.20 -0.03
C ASP A 73 8.95 10.74 0.21
N LEU A 74 8.08 9.92 0.79
CA LEU A 74 8.28 8.48 0.94
C LEU A 74 7.75 7.70 -0.29
N MET A 75 6.56 8.05 -0.78
CA MET A 75 5.83 7.23 -1.74
C MET A 75 6.18 7.54 -3.20
N GLN A 76 6.29 8.81 -3.57
CA GLN A 76 6.60 9.21 -4.95
C GLN A 76 7.98 8.68 -5.40
N PRO A 77 9.06 8.80 -4.60
CA PRO A 77 10.37 8.29 -5.02
C PRO A 77 10.39 6.76 -5.23
N ALA A 78 9.60 6.00 -4.47
CA ALA A 78 9.47 4.55 -4.67
C ALA A 78 8.84 4.21 -6.04
N TRP A 79 7.78 4.93 -6.42
CA TRP A 79 7.15 4.79 -7.74
C TRP A 79 8.07 5.20 -8.88
N ILE A 80 8.78 6.32 -8.73
CA ILE A 80 9.78 6.78 -9.71
C ILE A 80 10.88 5.72 -9.87
N ARG A 81 11.45 5.24 -8.76
CA ARG A 81 12.51 4.22 -8.81
C ARG A 81 12.04 2.94 -9.48
N PHE A 82 10.83 2.46 -9.17
CA PHE A 82 10.26 1.31 -9.83
C PHE A 82 10.13 1.49 -11.35
N ALA A 83 9.65 2.66 -11.79
CA ALA A 83 9.52 2.95 -13.23
C ALA A 83 10.88 2.99 -13.96
N HIS A 84 11.94 3.45 -13.29
CA HIS A 84 13.29 3.55 -13.88
C HIS A 84 14.11 2.26 -13.79
N GLU A 85 14.03 1.55 -12.67
CA GLU A 85 14.96 0.50 -12.30
C GLU A 85 14.28 -0.88 -12.16
N GLY A 86 12.95 -0.91 -12.15
CA GLY A 86 12.18 -2.12 -11.88
C GLY A 86 12.14 -2.52 -10.40
N ASN A 87 12.77 -1.77 -9.50
CA ASN A 87 12.79 -2.04 -8.05
C ASN A 87 12.45 -0.75 -7.27
N PRO A 88 11.45 -0.75 -6.37
CA PRO A 88 11.04 0.45 -5.63
C PRO A 88 11.88 0.75 -4.37
N GLY A 89 12.83 -0.13 -4.00
CA GLY A 89 13.76 0.06 -2.88
C GLY A 89 13.54 -0.86 -1.68
N TRP A 90 12.79 -1.95 -1.81
CA TRP A 90 12.63 -2.99 -0.77
C TRP A 90 12.59 -4.39 -1.37
N ASP A 91 12.67 -5.39 -0.49
CA ASP A 91 12.69 -6.81 -0.87
C ASP A 91 11.45 -7.20 -1.65
N ALA A 92 11.65 -7.98 -2.71
CA ALA A 92 10.56 -8.53 -3.50
C ALA A 92 9.67 -9.46 -2.65
N TYR A 93 8.40 -9.50 -3.01
CA TYR A 93 7.41 -10.35 -2.38
C TYR A 93 7.76 -11.84 -2.56
N THR A 94 7.72 -12.58 -1.45
CA THR A 94 7.80 -14.05 -1.45
C THR A 94 6.66 -14.62 -0.61
N GLU A 95 6.30 -15.88 -0.83
CA GLU A 95 5.31 -16.54 0.03
C GLU A 95 5.78 -16.76 1.46
N GLU A 96 7.10 -16.82 1.68
CA GLU A 96 7.71 -16.99 3.00
C GLU A 96 7.59 -15.72 3.86
N THR A 97 7.98 -14.57 3.30
CA THR A 97 8.04 -13.32 4.06
C THR A 97 6.81 -12.44 3.87
N ARG A 98 6.21 -12.49 2.67
CA ARG A 98 5.11 -11.61 2.24
C ARG A 98 5.42 -10.13 2.50
N SER A 99 6.67 -9.77 2.25
CA SER A 99 7.24 -8.45 2.46
C SER A 99 6.37 -7.37 1.81
N THR A 100 5.93 -6.40 2.61
CA THR A 100 5.01 -5.34 2.20
C THR A 100 5.48 -4.00 2.75
N MET A 101 5.69 -3.01 1.88
CA MET A 101 6.03 -1.65 2.29
C MET A 101 4.80 -0.95 2.87
N ARG A 102 4.81 -0.58 4.15
CA ARG A 102 3.75 0.25 4.74
C ARG A 102 4.03 1.72 4.52
N PHE A 103 3.05 2.43 3.96
CA PHE A 103 3.06 3.89 3.83
C PHE A 103 2.13 4.50 4.88
N ASP A 104 2.73 5.21 5.84
CA ASP A 104 2.10 5.93 6.94
C ASP A 104 2.93 7.18 7.25
N SER A 105 2.31 8.26 7.75
CA SER A 105 3.06 9.48 8.08
C SER A 105 3.91 9.35 9.35
N THR A 106 3.63 8.37 10.21
CA THR A 106 4.32 8.18 11.50
C THR A 106 5.05 6.85 11.63
N ASP A 107 4.70 5.86 10.81
CA ASP A 107 5.17 4.48 10.99
C ASP A 107 5.43 3.78 9.62
N ALA A 108 6.16 4.44 8.73
CA ALA A 108 6.52 3.88 7.43
C ALA A 108 7.63 2.82 7.54
N GLY A 109 7.54 1.75 6.75
CA GLY A 109 8.57 0.71 6.70
C GLY A 109 8.08 -0.63 6.18
N VAL A 110 9.03 -1.52 5.89
CA VAL A 110 8.71 -2.88 5.45
C VAL A 110 8.19 -3.70 6.63
N ILE A 111 7.05 -4.34 6.44
CA ILE A 111 6.44 -5.28 7.38
C ILE A 111 6.19 -6.62 6.69
N ASN A 112 6.26 -7.70 7.47
CA ASN A 112 6.05 -9.05 6.99
C ASN A 112 4.63 -9.50 7.29
N ASP A 113 3.98 -10.05 6.27
CA ASP A 113 2.65 -10.65 6.32
C ASP A 113 1.57 -9.84 7.09
N PRO A 114 1.28 -8.59 6.69
CA PRO A 114 0.23 -7.80 7.32
C PRO A 114 -1.15 -8.48 7.21
N LEU A 115 -1.81 -8.64 8.37
CA LEU A 115 -3.12 -9.31 8.48
C LEU A 115 -3.10 -10.76 7.95
N GLY A 116 -2.02 -11.48 8.26
CA GLY A 116 -1.82 -12.88 7.86
C GLY A 116 -2.87 -13.83 8.42
N SER A 117 -3.26 -13.68 9.69
CA SER A 117 -4.34 -14.49 10.30
C SER A 117 -5.67 -14.25 9.61
N GLU A 118 -6.00 -13.01 9.23
CA GLU A 118 -7.18 -12.71 8.44
C GLU A 118 -7.12 -13.35 7.07
N ARG A 119 -5.98 -13.28 6.37
CA ARG A 119 -5.79 -13.98 5.09
C ARG A 119 -6.09 -15.48 5.25
N GLU A 120 -5.55 -16.11 6.28
CA GLU A 120 -5.74 -17.54 6.54
C GLU A 120 -7.19 -17.91 6.83
N MET A 121 -7.97 -17.06 7.50
CA MET A 121 -9.40 -17.29 7.69
C MET A 121 -10.19 -17.35 6.37
N TRP A 122 -9.70 -16.71 5.32
CA TRP A 122 -10.28 -16.78 3.97
C TRP A 122 -9.80 -17.99 3.16
N ALA A 123 -8.83 -18.78 3.66
CA ALA A 123 -8.37 -19.99 3.00
C ALA A 123 -9.55 -20.98 2.87
N GLY A 124 -9.86 -21.37 1.64
CA GLY A 124 -10.99 -22.27 1.33
C GLY A 124 -12.33 -21.57 1.03
N ARG A 125 -12.38 -20.23 1.04
CA ARG A 125 -13.55 -19.46 0.58
C ARG A 125 -13.22 -18.78 -0.76
N ALA A 126 -13.68 -19.40 -1.85
CA ALA A 126 -13.63 -18.85 -3.20
C ALA A 126 -14.88 -18.00 -3.46
#